data_AF-A0A7V1C1U2-F1
#
_entry.id   AF-A0A7V1C1U2-F1
#
_cell.length_a   1.000
_cell.length_b   1.000
_cell.length_c   1.000
_cell.angle_alpha   90.00
_cell.angle_beta   90.00
_cell.angle_gamma   90.00
#
_symmetry.space_group_name_H-M   'P 1'
#
loop_
_entity.id
_entity.type
_entity.pdbx_description
1 polymer ?
#
loop_
_entity_poly.entity_id
_entity_poly.type
_entity_poly.pdbx_seq_one_letter_code
_entity_poly.pdbx_strand_id
1 'polypeptide(L)'
;MKDGRIEIIKIFMIVTLLQLPAGASVQGTPHDLSAVGGGNTCSFCHTPHRALTGTPLWNHKLSTAVYTIYQSSSLDADPGQPTGPSKLCLSCHDGTVALTETINGGSGGGAYMPPGAANLGTDLSDDHPISFVYSAALSAKDVQIRQPSTLPEQL
;
A
#
# COMPACT_ATOMS: atom_id res chain seq x y z
N MET A 1 33.47 -42.91 -2.14
CA MET A 1 32.21 -42.44 -1.53
C MET A 1 32.38 -41.31 -0.48
N LYS A 2 33.57 -41.12 0.13
CA LYS A 2 33.80 -40.05 1.14
C LYS A 2 34.06 -38.66 0.54
N ASP A 3 34.77 -38.56 -0.59
CA ASP A 3 35.15 -37.25 -1.17
C ASP A 3 33.98 -36.45 -1.76
N GLY A 4 33.02 -37.11 -2.41
CA GLY A 4 31.86 -36.42 -2.99
C GLY A 4 30.96 -35.73 -1.95
N ARG A 5 30.94 -36.23 -0.71
CA ARG A 5 30.14 -35.62 0.38
C ARG A 5 30.79 -34.33 0.90
N ILE A 6 32.11 -34.23 0.87
CA ILE A 6 32.86 -33.06 1.35
C ILE A 6 32.69 -31.90 0.36
N GLU A 7 32.75 -32.17 -0.94
CA GLU A 7 32.57 -31.14 -1.97
C GLU A 7 31.11 -30.62 -2.02
N ILE A 8 30.12 -31.49 -1.80
CA ILE A 8 28.71 -31.06 -1.68
C ILE A 8 28.50 -30.18 -0.44
N ILE A 9 29.12 -30.50 0.70
CA ILE A 9 29.03 -29.69 1.93
C ILE A 9 29.69 -28.31 1.74
N LYS A 10 30.84 -28.24 1.06
CA LYS A 10 31.51 -26.96 0.76
C LYS A 10 30.67 -26.08 -0.16
N ILE A 11 30.07 -26.64 -1.22
CA ILE A 11 29.19 -25.92 -2.13
C ILE A 11 27.95 -25.42 -1.36
N PHE A 12 27.36 -26.23 -0.48
CA PHE A 12 26.21 -25.84 0.33
C PHE A 12 26.53 -24.72 1.34
N MET A 13 27.72 -24.74 1.94
CA MET A 13 28.22 -23.67 2.84
C MET A 13 28.49 -22.35 2.08
N ILE A 14 29.02 -22.42 0.86
CA ILE A 14 29.27 -21.22 0.04
C ILE A 14 27.94 -20.60 -0.41
N VAL A 15 26.95 -21.39 -0.80
CA VAL A 15 25.62 -20.91 -1.23
C VAL A 15 24.83 -20.30 -0.06
N THR A 16 25.01 -20.79 1.17
CA THR A 16 24.37 -20.20 2.37
C THR A 16 25.04 -18.91 2.86
N LEU A 17 26.31 -18.64 2.55
CA LEU A 17 26.96 -17.36 2.86
C LEU A 17 26.69 -16.24 1.83
N LEU A 18 26.09 -16.55 0.68
CA LEU A 18 25.81 -15.62 -0.42
C LEU A 18 24.37 -15.07 -0.42
N GLN A 19 23.62 -15.27 0.66
CA GLN A 19 22.29 -14.71 0.82
C GLN A 19 22.39 -13.23 1.15
N LEU A 20 22.43 -12.40 0.10
CA LEU A 20 22.25 -10.96 0.23
C LEU A 20 20.88 -10.70 0.88
N PRO A 21 20.80 -9.95 2.00
CA PRO A 21 19.51 -9.53 2.51
C PRO A 21 18.86 -8.64 1.45
N ALA A 22 17.79 -9.11 0.85
CA ALA A 22 16.92 -8.29 0.01
C ALA A 22 16.15 -7.33 0.94
N GLY A 23 16.76 -6.20 1.27
CA GLY A 23 16.08 -5.10 1.94
C GLY A 23 15.23 -4.34 0.93
N ALA A 24 13.91 -4.34 1.11
CA ALA A 24 13.04 -3.44 0.36
C ALA A 24 13.30 -2.01 0.87
N SER A 25 14.06 -1.22 0.10
CA SER A 25 14.30 0.20 0.40
C SER A 25 13.31 1.06 -0.36
N VAL A 26 12.81 2.10 0.32
CA VAL A 26 12.01 3.18 -0.30
C VAL A 26 12.91 4.30 -0.83
N GLN A 27 14.20 4.30 -0.50
CA GLN A 27 15.13 5.35 -0.91
C GLN A 27 15.29 5.39 -2.43
N GLY A 28 15.16 6.58 -3.02
CA GLY A 28 15.20 6.79 -4.47
C GLY A 28 13.95 6.35 -5.24
N THR A 29 12.92 5.85 -4.55
CA THR A 29 11.61 5.56 -5.16
C THR A 29 10.70 6.79 -5.15
N PRO A 30 9.56 6.79 -5.87
CA PRO A 30 8.57 7.87 -5.75
C PRO A 30 8.03 8.11 -4.33
N HIS A 31 8.13 7.12 -3.45
CA HIS A 31 7.73 7.25 -2.04
C HIS A 31 8.90 7.72 -1.14
N ASP A 32 10.04 8.10 -1.72
CA ASP A 32 11.13 8.73 -0.98
C ASP A 32 10.84 10.21 -0.73
N LEU A 33 10.10 10.48 0.35
CA LEU A 33 9.71 11.85 0.72
C LEU A 33 10.79 12.60 1.50
N SER A 34 11.98 12.03 1.69
CA SER A 34 13.09 12.70 2.42
C SER A 34 13.51 14.01 1.76
N ALA A 35 13.41 14.11 0.43
CA ALA A 35 13.69 15.35 -0.31
C ALA A 35 12.58 16.40 -0.19
N VAL A 36 11.35 15.99 0.14
CA VAL A 36 10.17 16.88 0.25
C VAL A 36 10.04 17.42 1.67
N GLY A 37 10.11 16.55 2.67
CA GLY A 37 9.89 16.91 4.08
C GLY A 37 11.14 17.00 4.95
N GLY A 38 12.30 16.61 4.42
CA GLY A 38 13.49 16.35 5.24
C GLY A 38 13.33 15.12 6.15
N GLY A 39 14.39 14.73 6.85
CA GLY A 39 14.31 13.63 7.84
C GLY A 39 14.31 12.22 7.24
N ASN A 40 13.78 11.26 7.99
CA ASN A 40 13.84 9.83 7.67
C ASN A 40 12.69 9.42 6.74
N THR A 41 12.99 8.79 5.60
CA THR A 41 12.02 8.37 4.59
C THR A 41 10.90 7.46 5.12
N CYS A 42 11.16 6.62 6.12
CA CYS A 42 10.16 5.71 6.67
C CYS A 42 9.11 6.44 7.52
N SER A 43 9.47 7.60 8.08
CA SER A 43 8.66 8.30 9.08
C SER A 43 7.40 8.95 8.50
N PHE A 44 7.32 9.12 7.19
CA PHE A 44 6.11 9.63 6.52
C PHE A 44 4.99 8.58 6.52
N CYS A 45 5.35 7.30 6.38
CA CYS A 45 4.39 6.20 6.34
C CYS A 45 4.19 5.56 7.72
N HIS A 46 5.24 5.45 8.52
CA HIS A 46 5.22 4.69 9.77
C HIS A 46 5.47 5.54 11.01
N THR A 47 4.76 5.23 12.08
CA THR A 47 5.03 5.74 13.42
C THR A 47 5.29 4.57 14.37
N PRO A 48 6.34 4.62 15.21
CA PRO A 48 6.58 3.57 16.19
C PRO A 48 5.42 3.39 17.18
N HIS A 49 4.71 4.49 17.50
CA HIS A 49 3.61 4.50 18.46
C HIS A 49 2.53 5.50 18.04
N ARG A 50 1.34 5.40 18.64
CA ARG A 50 0.22 6.33 18.39
C ARG A 50 -0.27 6.33 16.94
N ALA A 51 -0.21 5.17 16.30
CA ALA A 51 -0.90 4.95 15.04
C ALA A 51 -2.40 5.04 15.24
N LEU A 52 -3.12 5.33 14.15
CA LEU A 52 -4.57 5.24 14.14
C LEU A 52 -5.00 3.80 14.46
N THR A 53 -6.07 3.66 15.24
CA THR A 53 -6.59 2.33 15.58
C THR A 53 -7.05 1.61 14.30
N GLY A 54 -6.67 0.35 14.15
CA GLY A 54 -7.04 -0.45 12.98
C GLY A 54 -6.20 -0.18 11.73
N THR A 55 -5.07 0.54 11.83
CA THR A 55 -4.14 0.76 10.71
C THR A 55 -2.72 0.23 11.05
N PRO A 56 -1.92 -0.16 10.04
CA PRO A 56 -0.60 -0.76 10.25
C PRO A 56 0.46 0.30 10.56
N LEU A 57 0.54 0.71 11.82
CA LEU A 57 1.47 1.75 12.29
C LEU A 57 1.48 3.02 11.42
N TRP A 58 0.37 3.33 10.74
CA TRP A 58 0.30 4.36 9.72
C TRP A 58 0.46 5.74 10.34
N ASN A 59 1.37 6.56 9.81
CA ASN A 59 1.68 7.89 10.35
C ASN A 59 1.14 9.05 9.51
N HIS A 60 0.62 8.81 8.31
CA HIS A 60 0.09 9.90 7.48
C HIS A 60 -1.36 10.23 7.86
N LYS A 61 -1.71 11.53 7.84
CA LYS A 61 -3.06 11.98 8.17
C LYS A 61 -4.05 11.51 7.12
N LEU A 62 -5.15 10.89 7.55
CA LEU A 62 -6.15 10.42 6.61
C LEU A 62 -6.97 11.57 6.03
N SER A 63 -7.27 11.44 4.75
CA SER A 63 -8.25 12.29 4.08
C SER A 63 -9.63 12.16 4.72
N THR A 64 -10.32 13.30 4.81
CA THR A 64 -11.73 13.40 5.20
C THR A 64 -12.64 13.64 4.00
N ALA A 65 -12.11 13.50 2.78
CA ALA A 65 -12.89 13.67 1.56
C ALA A 65 -14.01 12.63 1.45
N VAL A 66 -15.07 13.05 0.77
CA VAL A 66 -16.11 12.17 0.25
C VAL A 66 -15.84 12.00 -1.24
N TYR A 67 -15.77 10.75 -1.69
CA TYR A 67 -15.37 10.42 -3.05
C TYR A 67 -16.58 10.18 -3.95
N THR A 68 -16.49 10.62 -5.20
CA THR A 68 -17.36 10.12 -6.27
C THR A 68 -16.91 8.71 -6.61
N ILE A 69 -17.78 7.72 -6.41
CA ILE A 69 -17.43 6.31 -6.60
C ILE A 69 -17.75 5.88 -8.03
N TYR A 70 -16.89 5.05 -8.60
CA TYR A 70 -17.14 4.35 -9.86
C TYR A 70 -18.50 3.66 -9.88
N GLN A 71 -19.25 3.93 -10.94
CA GLN A 71 -20.52 3.26 -11.22
C GLN A 71 -20.56 2.85 -12.70
N SER A 72 -20.96 1.61 -12.95
CA SER A 72 -21.18 1.11 -14.30
C SER A 72 -22.29 0.07 -14.29
N SER A 73 -23.04 -0.03 -15.40
CA SER A 73 -24.05 -1.07 -15.58
C SER A 73 -23.46 -2.48 -15.66
N SER A 74 -22.16 -2.59 -15.95
CA SER A 74 -21.41 -3.86 -15.97
C SER A 74 -20.71 -4.15 -14.65
N LEU A 75 -20.88 -3.32 -13.62
CA LEU A 75 -20.24 -3.53 -12.32
C LEU A 75 -21.11 -4.46 -11.46
N ASP A 76 -20.54 -5.60 -11.06
CA ASP A 76 -21.23 -6.54 -10.19
C ASP A 76 -21.05 -6.25 -8.69
N ALA A 77 -19.93 -5.61 -8.33
CA ALA A 77 -19.65 -5.15 -6.98
C ALA A 77 -20.45 -3.89 -6.64
N ASP A 78 -20.59 -3.62 -5.34
CA ASP A 78 -21.18 -2.38 -4.82
C ASP A 78 -20.13 -1.69 -3.91
N PRO A 79 -19.19 -0.93 -4.49
CA PRO A 79 -18.16 -0.25 -3.71
C PRO A 79 -18.78 0.91 -2.92
N GLY A 80 -18.51 0.95 -1.62
CA GLY A 80 -18.82 2.11 -0.78
C GLY A 80 -17.72 3.18 -0.84
N GLN A 81 -17.77 4.11 0.11
CA GLN A 81 -16.63 5.02 0.35
C GLN A 81 -15.35 4.22 0.66
N PRO A 82 -14.17 4.65 0.18
CA PRO A 82 -12.92 3.98 0.47
C PRO A 82 -12.66 3.84 1.97
N THR A 83 -12.29 2.64 2.40
CA THR A 83 -11.91 2.34 3.79
C THR A 83 -10.61 1.52 3.82
N GLY A 84 -10.13 1.22 5.03
CA GLY A 84 -8.97 0.34 5.22
C GLY A 84 -7.75 0.75 4.40
N PRO A 85 -7.06 -0.19 3.74
CA PRO A 85 -5.86 0.09 2.93
C PRO A 85 -6.08 1.14 1.83
N SER A 86 -7.22 1.10 1.13
CA SER A 86 -7.52 2.07 0.07
C SER A 86 -7.53 3.50 0.61
N LYS A 87 -8.10 3.71 1.80
CA LYS A 87 -8.09 5.04 2.45
C LYS A 87 -6.69 5.48 2.89
N LEU A 88 -5.80 4.55 3.23
CA LEU A 88 -4.39 4.88 3.53
C LEU A 88 -3.69 5.37 2.26
N CYS A 89 -3.84 4.67 1.14
CA CYS A 89 -3.26 5.09 -0.15
C CYS A 89 -3.78 6.47 -0.57
N LEU A 90 -5.11 6.64 -0.53
CA LEU A 90 -5.75 7.90 -0.92
C LEU A 90 -5.37 9.06 -0.01
N SER A 91 -4.98 8.81 1.24
CA SER A 91 -4.54 9.89 2.12
C SER A 91 -3.34 10.68 1.57
N CYS A 92 -2.48 10.05 0.76
CA CYS A 92 -1.51 10.78 -0.06
C CYS A 92 -2.09 11.14 -1.43
N HIS A 93 -2.69 10.15 -2.10
CA HIS A 93 -2.93 10.17 -3.55
C HIS A 93 -4.19 10.92 -4.00
N ASP A 94 -5.05 11.37 -3.09
CA ASP A 94 -6.24 12.16 -3.45
C ASP A 94 -5.97 13.68 -3.50
N GLY A 95 -4.75 14.10 -3.15
CA GLY A 95 -4.33 15.50 -3.20
C GLY A 95 -4.98 16.41 -2.15
N THR A 96 -5.73 15.87 -1.18
CA THR A 96 -6.44 16.66 -0.15
C THR A 96 -5.62 16.88 1.11
N VAL A 97 -4.59 16.07 1.33
CA VAL A 97 -3.68 16.15 2.46
C VAL A 97 -2.27 16.43 1.95
N ALA A 98 -1.54 17.33 2.60
CA ALA A 98 -0.15 17.62 2.25
C ALA A 98 0.74 16.41 2.56
N LEU A 99 1.67 16.05 1.68
CA LEU A 99 2.47 14.81 1.75
C LEU A 99 3.24 14.60 3.06
N THR A 100 3.59 15.69 3.74
CA THR A 100 4.37 15.67 4.98
C THR A 100 3.52 15.77 6.24
N GLU A 101 2.19 15.85 6.10
CA GLU A 101 1.25 15.96 7.20
C GLU A 101 1.09 14.62 7.91
N THR A 102 1.66 14.48 9.11
CA THR A 102 1.58 13.24 9.89
C THR A 102 0.64 13.38 11.07
N ILE A 103 0.10 12.26 11.56
CA ILE A 103 -0.84 12.23 12.71
C ILE A 103 -0.21 12.69 14.02
N ASN A 104 1.13 12.70 14.11
CA ASN A 104 1.88 13.10 15.29
C ASN A 104 2.47 14.53 15.18
N GLY A 105 2.10 15.29 14.14
CA GLY A 105 2.55 16.66 13.95
C GLY A 105 3.65 16.79 12.89
N GLY A 106 3.24 16.73 11.62
CA GLY A 106 3.97 17.34 10.50
C GLY A 106 3.55 18.80 10.37
N SER A 107 4.42 19.66 9.83
CA SER A 107 4.03 21.05 9.53
C SER A 107 2.87 21.04 8.54
N GLY A 108 1.73 21.63 8.93
CA GLY A 108 0.51 21.80 8.12
C GLY A 108 0.65 22.74 6.92
N GLY A 109 1.85 22.83 6.36
CA GLY A 109 2.20 23.48 5.11
C GLY A 109 3.26 22.62 4.43
N GLY A 110 2.96 22.15 3.21
CA GLY A 110 3.81 21.21 2.49
C GLY A 110 3.33 21.00 1.06
N ALA A 111 4.12 20.25 0.28
CA ALA A 111 3.76 19.87 -1.07
C ALA A 111 2.54 18.93 -1.04
N TYR A 112 1.58 19.19 -1.91
CA TYR A 112 0.49 18.26 -2.21
C TYR A 112 0.93 17.34 -3.35
N MET A 113 0.19 16.26 -3.55
CA MET A 113 0.41 15.42 -4.72
C MET A 113 0.32 16.28 -5.99
N PRO A 114 1.37 16.28 -6.84
CA PRO A 114 1.36 17.06 -8.05
C PRO A 114 0.26 16.56 -9.00
N PRO A 115 -0.34 17.44 -9.82
CA PRO A 115 -1.29 17.02 -10.85
C PRO A 115 -0.69 15.94 -11.76
N GLY A 116 -1.47 14.92 -12.08
CA GLY A 116 -1.07 13.81 -12.95
C GLY A 116 -1.59 12.47 -12.46
N ALA A 117 -1.12 11.39 -13.08
CA ALA A 117 -1.65 10.03 -12.87
C ALA A 117 -1.55 9.50 -11.43
N ALA A 118 -0.68 10.09 -10.59
CA ALA A 118 -0.56 9.71 -9.19
C ALA A 118 -1.49 10.53 -8.27
N ASN A 119 -2.07 11.63 -8.75
CA ASN A 119 -3.08 12.39 -8.01
C ASN A 119 -4.46 12.01 -8.54
N LEU A 120 -5.08 11.03 -7.90
CA LEU A 120 -6.40 10.49 -8.26
C LEU A 120 -7.52 11.47 -7.94
N GLY A 121 -7.27 12.44 -7.06
CA GLY A 121 -8.31 13.36 -6.60
C GLY A 121 -9.42 12.65 -5.80
N THR A 122 -10.55 13.33 -5.71
CA THR A 122 -11.74 12.83 -5.00
C THR A 122 -12.82 12.30 -5.94
N ASP A 123 -12.61 12.38 -7.25
CA ASP A 123 -13.48 11.78 -8.25
C ASP A 123 -12.83 10.50 -8.75
N LEU A 124 -13.34 9.36 -8.27
CA LEU A 124 -12.85 8.03 -8.65
C LEU A 124 -13.80 7.38 -9.67
N SER A 125 -14.64 8.17 -10.34
CA SER A 125 -15.67 7.63 -11.25
C SER A 125 -15.10 7.06 -12.55
N ASP A 126 -13.86 7.42 -12.89
CA ASP A 126 -13.09 6.90 -14.02
C ASP A 126 -11.99 5.91 -13.61
N ASP A 127 -11.79 5.68 -12.31
CA ASP A 127 -10.84 4.72 -11.76
C ASP A 127 -11.45 3.32 -11.61
N HIS A 128 -10.60 2.29 -11.68
CA HIS A 128 -11.05 0.93 -11.37
C HIS A 128 -11.49 0.84 -9.90
N PRO A 129 -12.66 0.22 -9.62
CA PRO A 129 -13.21 0.15 -8.27
C PRO A 129 -12.22 -0.41 -7.24
N ILE A 130 -12.03 0.35 -6.17
CA ILE A 130 -11.27 -0.06 -4.98
C ILE A 130 -12.20 -0.18 -3.77
N SER A 131 -11.71 -0.82 -2.71
CA SER A 131 -12.43 -0.92 -1.43
C SER A 131 -13.81 -1.62 -1.50
N PHE A 132 -14.05 -2.43 -2.54
CA PHE A 132 -15.26 -3.27 -2.60
C PHE A 132 -15.11 -4.52 -1.72
N VAL A 133 -16.24 -5.09 -1.29
CA VAL A 133 -16.24 -6.30 -0.48
C VAL A 133 -15.94 -7.53 -1.34
N TYR A 134 -14.75 -8.10 -1.17
CA TYR A 134 -14.35 -9.36 -1.80
C TYR A 134 -14.98 -10.54 -1.06
N SER A 135 -16.16 -10.98 -1.49
CA SER A 135 -16.93 -12.04 -0.82
C SER A 135 -17.16 -13.25 -1.72
N ALA A 136 -17.45 -14.41 -1.11
CA ALA A 136 -17.86 -15.61 -1.84
C ALA A 136 -19.13 -15.38 -2.68
N ALA A 137 -20.04 -14.51 -2.21
CA ALA A 137 -21.23 -14.11 -2.95
C ALA A 137 -20.89 -13.32 -4.21
N LEU A 138 -19.96 -12.36 -4.11
CA LEU A 138 -19.46 -11.62 -5.27
C LEU A 138 -18.75 -12.55 -6.26
N SER A 139 -17.89 -13.44 -5.77
CA SER A 139 -17.23 -14.47 -6.60
C SER A 139 -18.19 -15.51 -7.21
N ALA A 140 -19.40 -15.66 -6.68
CA ALA A 140 -20.43 -16.51 -7.29
C ALA A 140 -21.22 -15.77 -8.38
N LYS A 141 -21.28 -14.43 -8.29
CA LYS A 141 -21.92 -13.55 -9.28
C LYS A 141 -20.98 -13.29 -10.47
N ASP A 142 -19.71 -13.01 -10.19
CA ASP A 142 -18.66 -12.78 -11.17
C ASP A 142 -17.61 -13.91 -11.11
N VAL A 143 -17.64 -14.78 -12.13
CA VAL A 143 -16.74 -15.94 -12.24
C VAL A 143 -15.27 -15.56 -12.46
N GLN A 144 -14.98 -14.29 -12.80
CA GLN A 144 -13.61 -13.79 -12.94
C GLN A 144 -12.96 -13.51 -11.57
N ILE A 145 -13.76 -13.37 -10.52
CA ILE A 145 -13.30 -13.14 -9.15
C ILE A 145 -13.14 -14.50 -8.44
N ARG A 146 -11.90 -14.85 -8.10
CA ARG A 146 -11.57 -16.14 -7.45
C ARG A 146 -12.25 -16.26 -6.08
N GLN A 147 -12.73 -17.44 -5.72
CA GLN A 147 -13.34 -17.64 -4.41
C GLN A 147 -12.35 -17.30 -3.27
N PRO A 148 -12.73 -16.51 -2.25
CA PRO A 148 -11.81 -16.08 -1.20
C PRO A 148 -11.13 -17.26 -0.48
N SER A 149 -11.86 -18.35 -0.26
CA SER A 149 -11.36 -19.58 0.37
C SER A 149 -10.30 -20.34 -0.45
N THR A 150 -10.06 -19.93 -1.69
CA THR A 150 -9.07 -20.53 -2.59
C THR A 150 -7.78 -19.71 -2.71
N LEU A 151 -7.74 -18.54 -2.05
CA LEU A 151 -6.57 -17.67 -2.01
C LEU A 151 -5.62 -18.11 -0.88
N PRO A 152 -4.29 -17.94 -1.05
CA PRO A 152 -3.34 -18.15 0.05
C PRO A 152 -3.66 -17.23 1.22
N GLU A 153 -3.42 -17.70 2.44
CA GLU A 153 -3.69 -16.97 3.70
C GLU A 153 -2.78 -15.73 3.90
N GLN A 154 -1.86 -15.48 2.96
CA GLN A 154 -0.84 -14.42 3.02
C GLN A 154 -1.27 -13.12 2.30
N LEU A 155 -2.55 -12.95 2.01
CA LEU A 155 -3.11 -11.74 1.40
C LEU A 155 -3.86 -10.89 2.43
#